data_AF-A0A954HCE9-F1
#
_entry.id   AF-A0A954HCE9-F1
#
_cell.length_a   1.000
_cell.length_b   1.000
_cell.length_c   1.000
_cell.angle_alpha   90.00
_cell.angle_beta   90.00
_cell.angle_gamma   90.00
#
_symmetry.space_group_name_H-M   'P 1'
#
loop_
_entity.id
_entity.type
_entity.pdbx_description
1 polymer ?
#
loop_
_entity_poly.entity_id
_entity_poly.type
_entity_poly.pdbx_seq_one_letter_code
_entity_poly.pdbx_strand_id
1 'polypeptide(L)'
;VRPRWLPQQEASTNWSFSEQDHAWTFPTKSTSSPSLPTSSEFAWLQYQHWLALGGRHLTTVSLPKPEKEIGLPPSPEDQPDSTITDADLEAGKIEQQDLRFPFQLPKGSCPVQLDQEKYELTIFGVLSQDWYQKLAKLNQDRPEYLSALAELKTRSHLAPITDFNSYNPTSLKSDARAVKDLMVSFQLQTSTPNGQLIVRFNEGENTFNVLLDFASHQVSLYLAESHQPVLTHPLPVDDFSMGQLIELSTFDRHLLLAIDNKIVIDSWSLPYWDTTQPYARTPVEIGARNGAFTIRNLQFFRDLYYRSDFPGLVRHATLEPYSVKQDEFFVLGDNSMRSWDSRCWGKPVVPRNFLLGRPLIVHLPSQSLPEQLGGHHFNLRIPDLDRIRLIH
;
A
#
# COMPACT_ATOMS: atom_id res chain seq x y z
N VAL A 1 -5.75 9.18 16.89
CA VAL A 1 -5.68 8.44 15.60
C VAL A 1 -4.74 7.29 15.80
N ARG A 2 -5.10 6.04 15.47
CA ARG A 2 -4.16 4.91 15.63
C ARG A 2 -2.90 5.17 14.78
N PRO A 3 -1.69 4.91 15.29
CA PRO A 3 -0.49 5.00 14.49
C PRO A 3 -0.61 4.06 13.29
N ARG A 4 -0.25 4.53 12.10
CA ARG A 4 -0.22 3.71 10.87
C ARG A 4 0.98 2.77 10.85
N TRP A 5 1.93 2.95 11.75
CA TRP A 5 3.05 2.05 11.97
C TRP A 5 2.71 1.14 13.14
N LEU A 6 2.84 -0.17 12.94
CA LEU A 6 2.55 -1.16 13.97
C LEU A 6 3.63 -2.24 13.97
N PRO A 7 4.03 -2.74 15.16
CA PRO A 7 4.91 -3.89 15.21
C PRO A 7 4.25 -5.13 14.59
N GLN A 8 5.04 -5.99 13.93
CA GLN A 8 4.54 -7.22 13.31
C GLN A 8 3.96 -8.18 14.37
N GLN A 9 2.70 -8.60 14.21
CA GLN A 9 1.91 -9.28 15.25
C GLN A 9 2.42 -10.67 15.69
N GLU A 10 3.22 -11.35 14.87
CA GLU A 10 3.62 -12.75 15.09
C GLU A 10 5.02 -12.92 15.71
N ALA A 11 5.79 -11.84 15.87
CA ALA A 11 7.10 -11.85 16.53
C ALA A 11 6.99 -11.19 17.92
N SER A 12 7.82 -11.60 18.88
CA SER A 12 8.00 -10.82 20.11
C SER A 12 8.54 -9.44 19.73
N THR A 13 7.67 -8.43 19.65
CA THR A 13 8.09 -7.13 19.14
C THR A 13 8.77 -6.34 20.24
N ASN A 14 10.08 -6.12 20.12
CA ASN A 14 10.79 -5.24 21.06
C ASN A 14 10.51 -3.75 20.78
N TRP A 15 9.81 -3.43 19.68
CA TRP A 15 9.43 -2.05 19.37
C TRP A 15 8.36 -1.53 20.33
N SER A 16 8.57 -0.33 20.86
CA SER A 16 7.59 0.41 21.66
C SER A 16 7.42 1.84 21.15
N PHE A 17 6.21 2.40 21.28
CA PHE A 17 5.89 3.77 20.85
C PHE A 17 5.64 4.67 22.06
N SER A 18 6.33 5.81 22.12
CA SER A 18 6.07 6.89 23.07
C SER A 18 5.19 7.96 22.40
N GLU A 19 3.96 8.15 22.89
CA GLU A 19 3.09 9.23 22.42
C GLU A 19 3.64 10.62 22.78
N GLN A 20 4.30 10.75 23.94
CA GLN A 20 4.87 12.02 24.40
C GLN A 20 6.01 12.49 23.48
N ASP A 21 6.84 11.55 23.03
CA ASP A 21 8.04 11.85 22.24
C ASP A 21 7.84 11.66 20.74
N HIS A 22 6.66 11.17 20.32
CA HIS A 22 6.37 10.70 18.96
C HIS A 22 7.49 9.82 18.40
N ALA A 23 7.97 8.87 19.20
CA ALA A 23 9.17 8.09 18.93
C ALA A 23 8.92 6.59 19.06
N TRP A 24 9.52 5.83 18.13
CA TRP A 24 9.64 4.38 18.24
C TRP A 24 10.99 4.02 18.83
N THR A 25 11.01 3.12 19.81
CA THR A 25 12.24 2.64 20.44
C THR A 25 12.34 1.13 20.30
N PHE A 26 13.54 0.68 19.96
CA PHE A 26 13.94 -0.72 19.99
C PHE A 26 15.06 -0.83 21.06
N PRO A 27 14.79 -1.46 22.22
CA PRO A 27 15.75 -1.58 23.29
C PRO A 27 16.76 -2.68 23.01
N THR A 28 17.95 -2.57 23.61
CA THR A 28 18.83 -3.72 23.79
C THR A 28 18.15 -4.71 24.74
N LYS A 29 18.08 -6.00 24.37
CA LYS A 29 17.57 -7.04 25.29
C LYS A 29 18.40 -7.02 26.59
N SER A 30 17.74 -6.74 27.71
CA SER A 30 18.32 -6.82 29.06
C SER A 30 18.93 -8.21 29.31
N THR A 31 20.20 -8.24 29.71
CA THR A 31 21.02 -9.39 30.11
C THR A 31 20.55 -10.03 31.43
N SER A 32 19.34 -10.57 31.48
CA SER A 32 18.83 -11.29 32.66
C SER A 32 18.17 -12.64 32.35
N SER A 33 18.54 -13.29 31.26
CA SER A 33 18.30 -14.72 31.06
C SER A 33 19.54 -15.38 30.47
N PRO A 34 20.24 -16.27 31.21
CA PRO A 34 21.35 -17.02 30.67
C PRO A 34 20.77 -18.16 29.82
N SER A 35 21.20 -18.19 28.56
CA SER A 35 20.84 -19.12 27.47
C SER A 35 19.69 -18.68 26.56
N LEU A 36 20.05 -18.39 25.29
CA LEU A 36 19.33 -18.57 24.01
C LEU A 36 19.73 -17.47 22.99
N PRO A 37 19.73 -17.79 21.68
CA PRO A 37 20.71 -17.31 20.71
C PRO A 37 20.47 -15.86 20.26
N THR A 38 21.51 -15.24 19.70
CA THR A 38 21.41 -14.09 18.80
C THR A 38 20.24 -14.34 17.84
N SER A 39 19.17 -13.54 17.93
CA SER A 39 18.07 -13.63 16.97
C SER A 39 18.64 -13.29 15.60
N SER A 40 18.70 -14.26 14.69
CA SER A 40 19.00 -14.01 13.28
C SER A 40 17.90 -13.17 12.63
N GLU A 41 16.72 -13.12 13.21
CA GLU A 41 15.57 -12.41 12.64
C GLU A 41 15.48 -10.96 13.12
N PHE A 42 15.07 -10.09 12.20
CA PHE A 42 14.75 -8.70 12.48
C PHE A 42 13.38 -8.59 13.15
N ALA A 43 13.26 -7.68 14.12
CA ALA A 43 11.95 -7.28 14.62
C ALA A 43 11.43 -6.13 13.75
N TRP A 44 10.24 -6.31 13.16
CA TRP A 44 9.70 -5.39 12.16
C TRP A 44 8.65 -4.43 12.72
N LEU A 45 8.75 -3.19 12.28
CA LEU A 45 7.73 -2.15 12.34
C LEU A 45 7.15 -1.98 10.94
N GLN A 46 5.84 -2.15 10.78
CA GLN A 46 5.16 -2.24 9.49
C GLN A 46 4.26 -1.04 9.25
N TYR A 47 4.33 -0.42 8.07
CA TYR A 47 3.36 0.58 7.66
C TYR A 47 2.06 -0.09 7.19
N GLN A 48 0.94 0.35 7.73
CA GLN A 48 -0.40 -0.12 7.40
C GLN A 48 -1.27 1.06 6.94
N HIS A 49 -1.61 1.07 5.64
CA HIS A 49 -2.58 2.02 5.10
C HIS A 49 -4.01 1.60 5.44
N TRP A 50 -4.38 1.79 6.69
CA TRP A 50 -5.67 1.36 7.21
C TRP A 50 -6.81 2.30 6.81
N LEU A 51 -7.90 1.73 6.29
CA LEU A 51 -9.16 2.42 6.03
C LEU A 51 -10.26 1.87 6.93
N ALA A 52 -11.09 2.75 7.50
CA ALA A 52 -12.22 2.32 8.34
C ALA A 52 -13.39 1.77 7.54
N LEU A 53 -13.63 2.35 6.36
CA LEU A 53 -14.83 2.18 5.55
C LEU A 53 -14.49 2.49 4.08
N GLY A 54 -15.26 1.94 3.15
CA GLY A 54 -15.12 2.25 1.72
C GLY A 54 -13.87 1.62 1.10
N GLY A 55 -13.13 2.39 0.30
CA GLY A 55 -12.01 1.87 -0.49
C GLY A 55 -12.44 1.32 -1.85
N ARG A 56 -11.48 1.24 -2.77
CA ARG A 56 -11.66 0.72 -4.14
C ARG A 56 -10.56 -0.29 -4.45
N HIS A 57 -10.48 -1.32 -3.62
CA HIS A 57 -9.44 -2.34 -3.70
C HIS A 57 -10.04 -3.71 -3.52
N LEU A 58 -9.53 -4.68 -4.29
CA LEU A 58 -9.93 -6.07 -4.16
C LEU A 58 -9.16 -6.72 -3.02
N THR A 59 -9.86 -7.47 -2.18
CA THR A 59 -9.24 -8.36 -1.20
C THR A 59 -9.82 -9.75 -1.39
N THR A 60 -8.92 -10.73 -1.50
CA THR A 60 -9.27 -12.13 -1.63
C THR A 60 -8.62 -12.94 -0.50
N VAL A 61 -9.36 -13.90 0.03
CA VAL A 61 -8.89 -14.88 1.03
C VAL A 61 -9.39 -16.25 0.62
N SER A 62 -8.51 -17.25 0.65
CA SER A 62 -8.86 -18.64 0.38
C SER A 62 -9.64 -19.24 1.54
N LEU A 63 -10.67 -19.99 1.21
CA LEU A 63 -11.39 -20.86 2.12
C LEU A 63 -10.68 -22.22 2.21
N PRO A 64 -10.75 -22.89 3.37
CA PRO A 64 -10.30 -24.26 3.48
C PRO A 64 -11.13 -25.15 2.56
N LYS A 65 -10.43 -25.97 1.77
CA LYS A 65 -11.07 -26.95 0.88
C LYS A 65 -11.65 -28.08 1.73
N PRO A 66 -12.86 -28.59 1.43
CA PRO A 66 -13.37 -29.79 2.06
C PRO A 66 -12.38 -30.92 1.75
N GLU A 67 -11.93 -31.62 2.79
CA GLU A 67 -11.17 -32.85 2.61
C GLU A 67 -12.02 -33.79 1.74
N LYS A 68 -11.44 -34.34 0.67
CA LYS A 68 -12.06 -35.48 -0.02
C LYS A 68 -12.11 -36.59 1.02
N GLU A 69 -13.31 -37.00 1.44
CA GLU A 69 -13.47 -38.32 2.05
C GLU A 69 -12.93 -39.32 1.04
N ILE A 70 -11.72 -39.83 1.29
CA ILE A 70 -11.21 -41.00 0.59
C ILE A 70 -12.10 -42.13 1.10
N GLY A 71 -13.13 -42.46 0.33
CA GLY A 71 -13.93 -43.65 0.59
C GLY A 71 -12.96 -44.81 0.69
N LEU A 72 -12.81 -45.37 1.89
CA LEU A 72 -12.18 -46.68 2.03
C LEU A 72 -12.94 -47.63 1.11
N PRO A 73 -12.25 -48.45 0.29
CA PRO A 73 -12.94 -49.42 -0.53
C PRO A 73 -13.80 -50.31 0.39
N PRO A 74 -15.03 -50.68 -0.03
CA PRO A 74 -15.89 -51.51 0.80
C PRO A 74 -15.16 -52.81 1.17
N SER A 75 -15.30 -53.22 2.44
CA SER A 75 -14.78 -54.49 2.95
C SER A 75 -15.30 -55.65 2.09
N PRO A 76 -14.50 -56.70 1.80
CA PRO A 76 -14.82 -57.75 0.84
C PRO A 76 -15.85 -58.78 1.37
N GLU A 77 -16.93 -58.32 1.99
CA GLU A 77 -18.03 -59.18 2.45
C GLU A 77 -19.41 -58.81 1.90
N ASP A 78 -19.54 -57.68 1.17
CA ASP A 78 -20.81 -57.30 0.54
C ASP A 78 -20.68 -57.19 -0.99
N GLN A 79 -20.52 -58.33 -1.67
CA GLN A 79 -20.91 -58.46 -3.07
C GLN A 79 -22.01 -59.51 -3.19
N PRO A 80 -23.26 -59.13 -3.50
CA PRO A 80 -24.15 -60.00 -4.23
C PRO A 80 -23.94 -59.81 -5.74
N ASP A 81 -24.08 -60.94 -6.43
CA ASP A 81 -23.86 -61.19 -7.83
C ASP A 81 -24.34 -60.11 -8.81
N SER A 82 -23.52 -59.96 -9.85
CA SER A 82 -23.83 -59.29 -11.10
C SER A 82 -25.18 -59.75 -11.68
N THR A 83 -26.03 -58.81 -12.06
CA THR A 83 -26.82 -58.87 -13.30
C THR A 83 -27.29 -57.46 -13.67
N ILE A 84 -26.80 -56.97 -14.80
CA ILE A 84 -27.37 -55.80 -15.48
C ILE A 84 -28.44 -56.31 -16.42
N THR A 85 -29.60 -55.67 -16.43
CA THR A 85 -30.47 -55.62 -17.62
C THR A 85 -31.03 -54.22 -17.78
N ASP A 86 -30.96 -53.75 -19.02
CA ASP A 86 -31.45 -52.45 -19.49
C ASP A 86 -32.97 -52.37 -19.51
N ALA A 87 -33.44 -51.13 -19.35
CA ALA A 87 -34.68 -50.53 -19.83
C ALA A 87 -35.71 -50.10 -18.78
N ASP A 88 -36.20 -48.88 -19.02
CA ASP A 88 -37.51 -48.35 -18.66
C ASP A 88 -37.72 -47.74 -17.26
N LEU A 89 -37.53 -46.42 -17.15
CA LEU A 89 -38.63 -45.43 -17.21
C LEU A 89 -38.30 -44.13 -16.47
N GLU A 90 -38.52 -43.02 -17.19
CA GLU A 90 -38.60 -41.67 -16.66
C GLU A 90 -39.61 -41.56 -15.50
N ALA A 91 -39.24 -40.81 -14.47
CA ALA A 91 -39.95 -39.64 -13.94
C ALA A 91 -39.66 -39.46 -12.45
N GLY A 92 -39.04 -38.33 -12.10
CA GLY A 92 -38.89 -37.94 -10.70
C GLY A 92 -38.02 -36.71 -10.53
N LYS A 93 -38.61 -35.53 -10.74
CA LYS A 93 -38.05 -34.25 -10.30
C LYS A 93 -37.55 -34.36 -8.85
N ILE A 94 -36.27 -34.17 -8.64
CA ILE A 94 -35.76 -33.50 -7.45
C ILE A 94 -34.70 -32.53 -7.93
N GLU A 95 -35.03 -31.23 -7.91
CA GLU A 95 -34.02 -30.17 -7.82
C GLU A 95 -33.31 -30.35 -6.46
N GLN A 96 -32.35 -31.26 -6.40
CA GLN A 96 -31.36 -31.25 -5.35
C GLN A 96 -30.41 -30.12 -5.70
N GLN A 97 -30.61 -28.98 -5.04
CA GLN A 97 -29.52 -28.03 -4.81
C GLN A 97 -28.28 -28.83 -4.45
N ASP A 98 -27.22 -28.67 -5.24
CA ASP A 98 -25.95 -29.32 -5.03
C ASP A 98 -25.44 -28.99 -3.62
N LEU A 99 -25.64 -29.92 -2.68
CA LEU A 99 -25.31 -29.82 -1.26
C LEU A 99 -23.79 -29.89 -1.00
N ARG A 100 -22.95 -29.54 -1.98
CA ARG A 100 -21.50 -29.71 -1.94
C ARG A 100 -20.70 -28.41 -1.86
N PHE A 101 -21.33 -27.29 -1.46
CA PHE A 101 -20.58 -26.09 -1.12
C PHE A 101 -21.08 -25.41 0.15
N PRO A 102 -20.30 -25.42 1.25
CA PRO A 102 -20.83 -25.11 2.56
C PRO A 102 -20.88 -23.60 2.92
N PHE A 103 -20.05 -22.70 2.37
CA PHE A 103 -20.05 -21.29 2.81
C PHE A 103 -21.34 -20.54 2.42
N GLN A 104 -22.03 -19.94 3.40
CA GLN A 104 -23.31 -19.27 3.20
C GLN A 104 -23.18 -17.76 3.06
N LEU A 105 -23.76 -17.20 2.00
CA LEU A 105 -23.92 -15.77 1.79
C LEU A 105 -25.38 -15.34 2.01
N PRO A 106 -25.64 -14.15 2.60
CA PRO A 106 -26.98 -13.60 2.72
C PRO A 106 -27.54 -13.21 1.34
N LYS A 107 -28.85 -13.36 1.16
CA LYS A 107 -29.56 -12.89 -0.05
C LYS A 107 -29.51 -11.36 -0.14
N GLY A 108 -29.34 -10.80 -1.35
CA GLY A 108 -29.35 -9.37 -1.61
C GLY A 108 -27.96 -8.78 -1.87
N SER A 109 -27.77 -7.49 -1.58
CA SER A 109 -26.55 -6.72 -1.88
C SER A 109 -25.39 -7.03 -0.92
N CYS A 110 -25.00 -8.30 -0.80
CA CYS A 110 -23.81 -8.69 -0.04
C CYS A 110 -22.55 -8.15 -0.74
N PRO A 111 -21.64 -7.46 -0.04
CA PRO A 111 -20.40 -6.96 -0.63
C PRO A 111 -19.34 -8.06 -0.82
N VAL A 112 -19.51 -9.21 -0.16
CA VAL A 112 -18.62 -10.36 -0.28
C VAL A 112 -19.14 -11.30 -1.37
N GLN A 113 -18.25 -11.67 -2.27
CA GLN A 113 -18.46 -12.64 -3.34
C GLN A 113 -17.75 -13.94 -2.98
N LEU A 114 -18.33 -15.05 -3.39
CA LEU A 114 -17.76 -16.39 -3.24
C LEU A 114 -17.46 -16.94 -4.63
N ASP A 115 -16.19 -17.25 -4.89
CA ASP A 115 -15.80 -18.10 -6.01
C ASP A 115 -15.77 -19.55 -5.50
N GLN A 116 -16.76 -20.34 -5.92
CA GLN A 116 -16.90 -21.73 -5.48
C GLN A 116 -15.85 -22.64 -6.13
N GLU A 117 -15.40 -22.34 -7.35
CA GLU A 117 -14.42 -23.18 -8.03
C GLU A 117 -13.03 -23.03 -7.39
N LYS A 118 -12.67 -21.78 -7.04
CA LYS A 118 -11.39 -21.47 -6.43
C LYS A 118 -11.37 -21.60 -4.91
N TYR A 119 -12.53 -21.75 -4.28
CA TYR A 119 -12.69 -21.67 -2.83
C TYR A 119 -12.17 -20.33 -2.30
N GLU A 120 -12.66 -19.21 -2.84
CA GLU A 120 -12.17 -17.88 -2.48
C GLU A 120 -13.30 -16.94 -2.07
N LEU A 121 -13.11 -16.22 -0.97
CA LEU A 121 -13.92 -15.06 -0.62
C LEU A 121 -13.26 -13.80 -1.16
N THR A 122 -14.05 -12.97 -1.83
CA THR A 122 -13.58 -11.71 -2.41
C THR A 122 -14.46 -10.56 -1.96
N ILE A 123 -13.87 -9.41 -1.67
CA ILE A 123 -14.59 -8.16 -1.40
C ILE A 123 -13.92 -7.00 -2.13
N PHE A 124 -14.75 -6.09 -2.65
CA PHE A 124 -14.31 -4.79 -3.15
C PHE A 124 -14.51 -3.73 -2.06
N GLY A 125 -13.41 -3.15 -1.58
CA GLY A 125 -13.37 -2.22 -0.45
C GLY A 125 -13.27 -2.92 0.91
N VAL A 126 -13.75 -2.25 1.95
CA VAL A 126 -13.66 -2.66 3.34
C VAL A 126 -14.88 -3.51 3.75
N LEU A 127 -14.62 -4.64 4.41
CA LEU A 127 -15.66 -5.43 5.08
C LEU A 127 -16.03 -4.77 6.41
N SER A 128 -17.17 -4.06 6.43
CA SER A 128 -17.65 -3.40 7.64
C SER A 128 -17.97 -4.40 8.76
N GLN A 129 -17.95 -3.89 10.00
CA GLN A 129 -18.30 -4.68 11.19
C GLN A 129 -19.69 -5.31 11.08
N ASP A 130 -20.67 -4.56 10.57
CA ASP A 130 -22.05 -5.03 10.44
C ASP A 130 -22.17 -6.19 9.46
N TRP A 131 -21.48 -6.10 8.32
CA TRP A 131 -21.47 -7.19 7.33
C TRP A 131 -20.72 -8.41 7.83
N TYR A 132 -19.58 -8.20 8.51
CA TYR A 132 -18.86 -9.27 9.17
C TYR A 132 -19.76 -10.04 10.15
N GLN A 133 -20.48 -9.34 11.03
CA GLN A 133 -21.37 -9.99 12.01
C GLN A 133 -22.51 -10.77 11.34
N LYS A 134 -23.10 -10.23 10.28
CA LYS A 134 -24.14 -10.93 9.49
C LYS A 134 -23.60 -12.22 8.88
N LEU A 135 -22.42 -12.17 8.27
CA LEU A 135 -21.77 -13.32 7.63
C LEU A 135 -21.30 -14.35 8.67
N ALA A 136 -20.73 -13.89 9.78
CA ALA A 136 -20.28 -14.76 10.87
C ALA A 136 -21.45 -15.53 11.50
N LYS A 137 -22.60 -14.86 11.70
CA LYS A 137 -23.81 -15.52 12.23
C LYS A 137 -24.31 -16.64 11.32
N LEU A 138 -24.22 -16.49 10.00
CA LEU A 138 -24.64 -17.51 9.03
C LEU A 138 -23.68 -18.71 8.95
N ASN A 139 -22.42 -18.52 9.35
CA ASN A 139 -21.36 -19.54 9.25
C ASN A 139 -20.82 -19.93 10.63
N GLN A 140 -21.60 -19.71 11.69
CA GLN A 140 -21.15 -19.84 13.08
C GLN A 140 -20.68 -21.26 13.45
N ASP A 141 -21.25 -22.28 12.80
CA ASP A 141 -20.96 -23.69 13.08
C ASP A 141 -19.67 -24.18 12.39
N ARG A 142 -18.92 -23.29 11.73
CA ARG A 142 -17.72 -23.62 10.94
C ARG A 142 -16.55 -22.69 11.28
N PRO A 143 -15.74 -23.02 12.30
CA PRO A 143 -14.68 -22.15 12.82
C PRO A 143 -13.64 -21.79 11.76
N GLU A 144 -13.33 -22.70 10.85
CA GLU A 144 -12.38 -22.49 9.77
C GLU A 144 -12.84 -21.43 8.74
N TYR A 145 -14.15 -21.35 8.50
CA TYR A 145 -14.74 -20.28 7.67
C TYR A 145 -14.86 -18.96 8.40
N LEU A 146 -15.11 -18.99 9.71
CA LEU A 146 -15.03 -17.79 10.54
C LEU A 146 -13.61 -17.23 10.56
N SER A 147 -12.58 -18.09 10.61
CA SER A 147 -11.18 -17.69 10.51
C SER A 147 -10.90 -16.99 9.18
N ALA A 148 -11.28 -17.61 8.05
CA ALA A 148 -11.12 -17.01 6.73
C ALA A 148 -11.90 -15.68 6.58
N LEU A 149 -13.10 -15.58 7.15
CA LEU A 149 -13.88 -14.34 7.16
C LEU A 149 -13.24 -13.25 8.05
N ALA A 150 -12.66 -13.61 9.19
CA ALA A 150 -11.95 -12.70 10.07
C ALA A 150 -10.65 -12.20 9.40
N GLU A 151 -9.97 -13.08 8.67
CA GLU A 151 -8.83 -12.75 7.83
C GLU A 151 -9.24 -11.80 6.69
N LEU A 152 -10.33 -12.10 5.97
CA LEU A 152 -10.87 -11.24 4.92
C LEU A 152 -11.17 -9.84 5.46
N LYS A 153 -11.81 -9.76 6.63
CA LYS A 153 -12.08 -8.50 7.31
C LYS A 153 -10.80 -7.74 7.62
N THR A 154 -9.83 -8.40 8.24
CA THR A 154 -8.56 -7.78 8.63
C THR A 154 -7.81 -7.27 7.41
N ARG A 155 -7.67 -8.11 6.37
CA ARG A 155 -6.99 -7.77 5.12
C ARG A 155 -7.72 -6.68 4.34
N SER A 156 -9.05 -6.65 4.35
CA SER A 156 -9.84 -5.66 3.61
C SER A 156 -9.67 -4.24 4.13
N HIS A 157 -9.24 -4.07 5.39
CA HIS A 157 -8.90 -2.74 5.92
C HIS A 157 -7.54 -2.23 5.47
N LEU A 158 -6.64 -3.11 5.02
CA LEU A 158 -5.33 -2.75 4.50
C LEU A 158 -5.44 -2.43 3.01
N ALA A 159 -5.61 -1.15 2.71
CA ALA A 159 -5.81 -0.66 1.36
C ALA A 159 -4.47 -0.28 0.70
N PRO A 160 -4.40 -0.24 -0.64
CA PRO A 160 -3.25 0.36 -1.30
C PRO A 160 -3.18 1.85 -0.97
N ILE A 161 -1.96 2.39 -1.01
CA ILE A 161 -1.75 3.84 -1.08
C ILE A 161 -2.17 4.26 -2.49
N THR A 162 -2.99 5.31 -2.59
CA THR A 162 -3.53 5.76 -3.87
C THR A 162 -3.28 7.24 -4.12
N ASP A 163 -3.52 7.67 -5.36
CA ASP A 163 -3.53 9.06 -5.81
C ASP A 163 -4.67 9.89 -5.18
N PHE A 164 -5.40 9.32 -4.22
CA PHE A 164 -6.46 10.02 -3.50
C PHE A 164 -5.96 11.36 -2.95
N ASN A 165 -6.76 12.39 -3.19
CA ASN A 165 -6.51 13.75 -2.76
C ASN A 165 -7.79 14.34 -2.16
N SER A 166 -7.70 14.81 -0.92
CA SER A 166 -8.80 15.40 -0.17
C SER A 166 -9.36 16.68 -0.78
N TYR A 167 -8.60 17.38 -1.63
CA TYR A 167 -9.09 18.56 -2.36
C TYR A 167 -10.20 18.24 -3.36
N ASN A 168 -10.32 16.99 -3.84
CA ASN A 168 -11.37 16.58 -4.77
C ASN A 168 -11.95 15.20 -4.40
N PRO A 169 -12.62 15.08 -3.24
CA PRO A 169 -13.04 13.78 -2.70
C PRO A 169 -14.12 13.12 -3.58
N THR A 170 -14.83 13.90 -4.39
CA THR A 170 -15.88 13.42 -5.29
C THR A 170 -15.40 13.09 -6.70
N SER A 171 -14.24 13.60 -7.15
CA SER A 171 -13.70 13.28 -8.48
C SER A 171 -13.04 11.90 -8.54
N LEU A 172 -12.81 11.28 -7.39
CA LEU A 172 -12.15 9.98 -7.22
C LEU A 172 -13.13 8.80 -7.10
N LYS A 173 -14.43 9.05 -7.23
CA LYS A 173 -15.46 8.03 -6.93
C LYS A 173 -15.37 6.78 -7.81
N SER A 174 -14.70 6.80 -8.96
CA SER A 174 -14.58 5.64 -9.85
C SER A 174 -13.18 5.05 -10.05
N ASP A 175 -12.05 5.77 -9.87
CA ASP A 175 -10.76 5.29 -10.42
C ASP A 175 -9.52 5.80 -9.66
N ALA A 176 -9.43 5.64 -8.34
CA ALA A 176 -8.17 5.92 -7.62
C ALA A 176 -7.08 4.94 -8.09
N ARG A 177 -5.88 5.45 -8.38
CA ARG A 177 -4.73 4.67 -8.87
C ARG A 177 -3.78 4.40 -7.71
N ALA A 178 -3.35 3.15 -7.57
CA ALA A 178 -2.35 2.80 -6.57
C ALA A 178 -1.02 3.52 -6.89
N VAL A 179 -0.38 4.09 -5.88
CA VAL A 179 0.92 4.78 -6.00
C VAL A 179 1.98 3.91 -5.35
N LYS A 180 3.08 3.71 -6.08
CA LYS A 180 4.21 2.86 -5.71
C LYS A 180 5.50 3.66 -5.50
N ASP A 181 5.53 4.89 -6.01
CA ASP A 181 6.54 5.89 -5.70
C ASP A 181 6.35 6.36 -4.27
N LEU A 182 7.20 5.84 -3.38
CA LEU A 182 7.08 5.99 -1.94
C LEU A 182 8.40 6.49 -1.37
N MET A 183 8.32 7.24 -0.28
CA MET A 183 9.50 7.65 0.47
C MET A 183 9.20 7.58 1.96
N VAL A 184 10.20 7.14 2.73
CA VAL A 184 10.19 7.22 4.18
C VAL A 184 11.28 8.19 4.62
N SER A 185 10.96 9.03 5.60
CA SER A 185 11.91 9.96 6.22
C SER A 185 11.80 9.83 7.74
N PHE A 186 12.93 9.76 8.43
CA PHE A 186 12.96 9.71 9.89
C PHE A 186 14.30 10.11 10.45
N GLN A 187 14.30 10.53 11.71
CA GLN A 187 15.50 10.76 12.50
C GLN A 187 15.89 9.46 13.21
N LEU A 188 17.07 8.93 12.90
CA LEU A 188 17.61 7.70 13.48
C LEU A 188 18.67 8.03 14.52
N GLN A 189 18.42 7.63 15.76
CA GLN A 189 19.39 7.73 16.84
C GLN A 189 19.82 6.33 17.30
N THR A 190 21.14 6.11 17.39
CA THR A 190 21.71 4.92 18.03
C THR A 190 23.05 5.24 18.66
N SER A 191 23.31 4.64 19.82
CA SER A 191 24.61 4.68 20.50
C SER A 191 25.28 3.30 20.54
N THR A 192 24.69 2.30 19.87
CA THR A 192 25.25 0.94 19.83
C THR A 192 26.19 0.81 18.63
N PRO A 193 27.48 0.50 18.84
CA PRO A 193 28.44 0.36 17.74
C PRO A 193 28.22 -0.91 16.92
N ASN A 194 27.53 -1.90 17.51
CA ASN A 194 27.14 -3.13 16.85
C ASN A 194 25.62 -3.14 16.81
N GLY A 195 25.06 -3.26 15.62
CA GLY A 195 23.62 -3.22 15.40
C GLY A 195 23.30 -3.13 13.92
N GLN A 196 22.09 -3.51 13.57
CA GLN A 196 21.62 -3.44 12.19
C GLN A 196 20.20 -2.89 12.14
N LEU A 197 20.02 -1.86 11.32
CA LEU A 197 18.72 -1.32 10.96
C LEU A 197 18.49 -1.60 9.48
N ILE A 198 17.31 -2.08 9.12
CA ILE A 198 16.94 -2.37 7.73
C ILE A 198 15.65 -1.65 7.39
N VAL A 199 15.59 -1.06 6.20
CA VAL A 199 14.35 -0.53 5.64
C VAL A 199 13.99 -1.37 4.44
N ARG A 200 12.76 -1.88 4.41
CA ARG A 200 12.25 -2.71 3.34
C ARG A 200 11.14 -2.00 2.59
N PHE A 201 11.24 -1.96 1.27
CA PHE A 201 10.14 -1.62 0.36
C PHE A 201 9.61 -2.88 -0.29
N ASN A 202 8.29 -3.01 -0.35
CA ASN A 202 7.59 -4.10 -1.03
C ASN A 202 6.78 -3.50 -2.20
N GLU A 203 7.07 -3.94 -3.41
CA GLU A 203 6.42 -3.49 -4.64
C GLU A 203 5.99 -4.68 -5.50
N GLY A 204 4.75 -5.12 -5.32
CA GLY A 204 4.26 -6.34 -5.98
C GLY A 204 5.02 -7.56 -5.44
N GLU A 205 5.64 -8.32 -6.34
CA GLU A 205 6.53 -9.44 -6.01
C GLU A 205 7.97 -9.02 -5.68
N ASN A 206 8.32 -7.75 -5.91
CA ASN A 206 9.66 -7.26 -5.64
C ASN A 206 9.79 -6.77 -4.19
N THR A 207 10.91 -7.10 -3.57
CA THR A 207 11.28 -6.58 -2.25
C THR A 207 12.68 -6.00 -2.31
N PHE A 208 12.85 -4.80 -1.76
CA PHE A 208 14.13 -4.09 -1.71
C PHE A 208 14.48 -3.82 -0.27
N ASN A 209 15.64 -4.29 0.18
CA ASN A 209 16.10 -4.16 1.55
C ASN A 209 17.35 -3.28 1.59
N VAL A 210 17.28 -2.14 2.27
CA VAL A 210 18.43 -1.27 2.54
C VAL A 210 18.86 -1.47 3.98
N LEU A 211 20.00 -2.13 4.16
CA LEU A 211 20.57 -2.48 5.46
C LEU A 211 21.66 -1.48 5.84
N LEU A 212 21.48 -0.79 6.97
CA LEU A 212 22.51 -0.04 7.68
C LEU A 212 23.14 -0.97 8.72
N ASP A 213 24.41 -1.30 8.52
CA ASP A 213 25.21 -2.11 9.44
C ASP A 213 26.25 -1.23 10.13
N PHE A 214 26.03 -1.00 11.43
CA PHE A 214 26.87 -0.13 12.24
C PHE A 214 28.20 -0.79 12.62
N ALA A 215 28.26 -2.13 12.65
CA ALA A 215 29.48 -2.85 12.99
C ALA A 215 30.50 -2.83 11.83
N SER A 216 30.02 -3.03 10.59
CA SER A 216 30.87 -2.95 9.39
C SER A 216 30.97 -1.54 8.81
N HIS A 217 30.21 -0.59 9.36
CA HIS A 217 30.12 0.80 8.90
C HIS A 217 29.68 0.93 7.43
N GLN A 218 28.68 0.13 7.04
CA GLN A 218 28.24 -0.02 5.65
C GLN A 218 26.73 0.11 5.50
N VAL A 219 26.32 0.59 4.34
CA VAL A 219 24.97 0.45 3.80
C VAL A 219 25.00 -0.54 2.66
N SER A 220 24.10 -1.51 2.67
CA SER A 220 23.97 -2.52 1.61
C SER A 220 22.54 -2.63 1.11
N LEU A 221 22.36 -2.72 -0.21
CA LEU A 221 21.07 -3.00 -0.84
C LEU A 221 20.98 -4.48 -1.23
N TYR A 222 19.88 -5.13 -0.84
CA TYR A 222 19.55 -6.51 -1.22
C TYR A 222 18.21 -6.55 -1.96
N LEU A 223 18.10 -7.47 -2.91
CA LEU A 223 16.85 -7.78 -3.61
C LEU A 223 16.26 -9.07 -3.06
N ALA A 224 14.95 -9.07 -2.79
CA ALA A 224 14.21 -10.19 -2.27
C ALA A 224 14.95 -10.89 -1.11
N GLU A 225 15.13 -12.20 -1.20
CA GLU A 225 15.86 -13.03 -0.25
C GLU A 225 17.32 -13.27 -0.65
N SER A 226 17.89 -12.44 -1.55
CA SER A 226 19.30 -12.57 -1.92
C SER A 226 20.19 -12.45 -0.70
N HIS A 227 21.09 -13.42 -0.53
CA HIS A 227 22.11 -13.39 0.52
C HIS A 227 23.31 -12.48 0.17
N GLN A 228 23.39 -12.01 -1.08
CA GLN A 228 24.46 -11.12 -1.54
C GLN A 228 23.91 -9.72 -1.84
N PRO A 229 24.61 -8.65 -1.45
CA PRO A 229 24.19 -7.29 -1.74
C PRO A 229 24.39 -6.99 -3.24
N VAL A 230 23.47 -6.22 -3.81
CA VAL A 230 23.59 -5.66 -5.17
C VAL A 230 24.60 -4.52 -5.21
N LEU A 231 24.60 -3.72 -4.15
CA LEU A 231 25.56 -2.64 -3.94
C LEU A 231 25.83 -2.47 -2.44
N THR A 232 27.01 -1.95 -2.14
CA THR A 232 27.46 -1.63 -0.79
C THR A 232 28.22 -0.31 -0.83
N HIS A 233 27.88 0.60 0.09
CA HIS A 233 28.55 1.88 0.27
C HIS A 233 28.95 2.05 1.75
N PRO A 234 30.00 2.84 2.05
CA PRO A 234 30.29 3.20 3.44
C PRO A 234 29.18 4.11 4.01
N LEU A 235 28.91 4.00 5.31
CA LEU A 235 28.10 5.01 6.00
C LEU A 235 28.82 6.37 5.93
N PRO A 236 28.10 7.48 5.68
CA PRO A 236 28.71 8.80 5.56
C PRO A 236 29.01 9.48 6.89
N VAL A 237 28.54 8.92 8.02
CA VAL A 237 28.63 9.47 9.37
C VAL A 237 28.96 8.32 10.33
N ASP A 238 29.91 8.55 11.24
CA ASP A 238 30.35 7.53 12.21
C ASP A 238 29.52 7.49 13.50
N ASP A 239 28.87 8.62 13.85
CA ASP A 239 28.13 8.77 15.10
C ASP A 239 26.64 9.07 14.83
N PHE A 240 25.79 8.16 15.31
CA PHE A 240 24.34 8.29 15.23
C PHE A 240 23.70 8.76 16.56
N SER A 241 24.50 9.19 17.54
CA SER A 241 24.03 9.50 18.90
C SER A 241 23.15 10.75 18.98
N MET A 242 23.28 11.66 18.01
CA MET A 242 22.55 12.93 17.95
C MET A 242 21.24 12.85 17.16
N GLY A 243 21.00 11.75 16.44
CA GLY A 243 19.86 11.62 15.53
C GLY A 243 20.19 12.14 14.14
N GLN A 244 20.24 11.23 13.17
CA GLN A 244 20.61 11.51 11.79
C GLN A 244 19.36 11.39 10.91
N LEU A 245 19.16 12.34 9.99
CA LEU A 245 18.05 12.28 9.06
C LEU A 245 18.32 11.18 8.03
N ILE A 246 17.45 10.17 7.99
CA ILE A 246 17.43 9.13 6.97
C ILE A 246 16.28 9.40 6.02
N GLU A 247 16.58 9.45 4.72
CA GLU A 247 15.58 9.57 3.66
C GLU A 247 15.80 8.46 2.64
N LEU A 248 14.81 7.60 2.46
CA LEU A 248 14.86 6.52 1.48
C LEU A 248 13.62 6.60 0.59
N SER A 249 13.85 6.81 -0.70
CA SER A 249 12.83 7.03 -1.73
C SER A 249 12.92 5.98 -2.83
N THR A 250 11.78 5.66 -3.44
CA THR A 250 11.64 4.87 -4.66
C THR A 250 11.04 5.67 -5.82
N PHE A 251 10.94 7.00 -5.69
CA PHE A 251 10.33 7.88 -6.69
C PHE A 251 10.95 7.72 -8.07
N ASP A 252 10.11 7.81 -9.10
CA ASP A 252 10.48 7.63 -10.50
C ASP A 252 11.19 6.29 -10.78
N ARG A 253 10.92 5.28 -9.95
CA ARG A 253 11.63 3.98 -9.94
C ARG A 253 13.12 4.08 -9.64
N HIS A 254 13.55 5.12 -8.95
CA HIS A 254 14.93 5.25 -8.49
C HIS A 254 14.98 5.05 -6.98
N LEU A 255 15.76 4.06 -6.54
CA LEU A 255 16.07 3.90 -5.13
C LEU A 255 17.15 4.92 -4.75
N LEU A 256 16.78 5.90 -3.93
CA LEU A 256 17.66 6.93 -3.42
C LEU A 256 17.73 6.87 -1.90
N LEU A 257 18.93 6.77 -1.35
CA LEU A 257 19.19 6.92 0.08
C LEU A 257 20.00 8.19 0.33
N ALA A 258 19.52 9.05 1.21
CA ALA A 258 20.29 10.17 1.76
C ALA A 258 20.37 10.08 3.29
N ILE A 259 21.52 10.49 3.83
CA ILE A 259 21.75 10.65 5.26
C ILE A 259 22.26 12.07 5.50
N ASP A 260 21.54 12.86 6.29
CA ASP A 260 21.82 14.29 6.55
C ASP A 260 22.08 15.10 5.26
N ASN A 261 21.18 14.96 4.28
CA ASN A 261 21.26 15.55 2.93
C ASN A 261 22.41 15.08 2.04
N LYS A 262 23.25 14.14 2.50
CA LYS A 262 24.29 13.51 1.67
C LYS A 262 23.73 12.26 1.02
N ILE A 263 23.70 12.24 -0.30
CA ILE A 263 23.25 11.08 -1.07
C ILE A 263 24.30 9.95 -0.93
N VAL A 264 23.83 8.77 -0.54
CA VAL A 264 24.62 7.53 -0.35
C VAL A 264 24.36 6.55 -1.48
N ILE A 265 23.10 6.45 -1.93
CA ILE A 265 22.69 5.65 -3.09
C ILE A 265 21.90 6.60 -4.00
N ASP A 266 22.33 6.79 -5.26
CA ASP A 266 21.70 7.70 -6.23
C ASP A 266 21.32 7.05 -7.57
N SER A 267 21.85 5.86 -7.87
CA SER A 267 21.89 5.35 -9.24
C SER A 267 21.24 3.98 -9.45
N TRP A 268 20.42 3.49 -8.50
CA TRP A 268 19.78 2.18 -8.67
C TRP A 268 18.35 2.31 -9.19
N SER A 269 18.12 1.83 -10.41
CA SER A 269 16.80 1.80 -11.03
C SER A 269 16.09 0.49 -10.68
N LEU A 270 14.87 0.60 -10.15
CA LEU A 270 14.01 -0.55 -9.90
C LEU A 270 13.64 -1.22 -11.23
N PRO A 271 13.54 -2.56 -11.27
CA PRO A 271 13.06 -3.27 -12.45
C PRO A 271 11.64 -2.82 -12.82
N TYR A 272 11.28 -2.96 -14.10
CA TYR A 272 9.91 -2.71 -14.54
C TYR A 272 8.96 -3.72 -13.88
N TRP A 273 7.79 -3.24 -13.45
CA TRP A 273 6.80 -4.05 -12.75
C TRP A 273 5.63 -4.42 -13.67
N ASP A 274 5.08 -5.61 -13.46
CA ASP A 274 3.85 -6.02 -14.13
C ASP A 274 2.63 -5.36 -13.49
N THR A 275 1.87 -4.62 -14.31
CA THR A 275 0.68 -3.89 -13.87
C THR A 275 -0.47 -4.75 -13.38
N THR A 276 -0.41 -6.05 -13.64
CA THR A 276 -1.40 -7.02 -13.19
C THR A 276 -1.12 -7.53 -11.77
N GLN A 277 0.09 -7.31 -11.24
CA GLN A 277 0.43 -7.76 -9.89
C GLN A 277 -0.35 -7.03 -8.80
N PRO A 278 -0.76 -7.74 -7.73
CA PRO A 278 -1.41 -7.14 -6.59
C PRO A 278 -0.48 -6.12 -5.89
N TYR A 279 -1.08 -5.11 -5.28
CA TYR A 279 -0.34 -4.14 -4.46
C TYR A 279 0.15 -4.77 -3.16
N ALA A 280 1.30 -4.32 -2.66
CA ALA A 280 1.78 -4.69 -1.34
C ALA A 280 0.86 -4.08 -0.26
N ARG A 281 0.32 -4.92 0.62
CA ARG A 281 -0.48 -4.46 1.78
C ARG A 281 0.36 -3.81 2.86
N THR A 282 1.64 -4.19 2.91
CA THR A 282 2.66 -3.62 3.79
C THR A 282 3.79 -3.10 2.89
N PRO A 283 3.66 -1.89 2.32
CA PRO A 283 4.58 -1.41 1.29
C PRO A 283 5.94 -0.99 1.86
N VAL A 284 6.01 -0.66 3.16
CA VAL A 284 7.26 -0.30 3.84
C VAL A 284 7.33 -0.92 5.23
N GLU A 285 8.52 -1.42 5.57
CA GLU A 285 8.83 -1.96 6.89
C GLU A 285 10.19 -1.43 7.37
N ILE A 286 10.34 -1.28 8.69
CA ILE A 286 11.61 -0.94 9.34
C ILE A 286 11.95 -2.05 10.33
N GLY A 287 13.07 -2.71 10.14
CA GLY A 287 13.56 -3.80 10.97
C GLY A 287 14.75 -3.36 11.81
N ALA A 288 14.85 -3.89 13.03
CA ALA A 288 16.04 -3.74 13.87
C ALA A 288 16.47 -5.08 14.47
N ARG A 289 17.78 -5.28 14.61
CA ARG A 289 18.36 -6.35 15.41
C ARG A 289 19.71 -5.96 16.00
N ASN A 290 20.09 -6.66 17.07
CA ASN A 290 21.41 -6.60 17.70
C ASN A 290 21.90 -5.19 18.11
N GLY A 291 21.02 -4.22 18.34
CA GLY A 291 21.37 -2.86 18.75
C GLY A 291 20.22 -2.17 19.49
N ALA A 292 20.42 -0.92 19.89
CA ALA A 292 19.35 -0.07 20.41
C ALA A 292 19.12 1.11 19.47
N PHE A 293 17.87 1.34 19.10
CA PHE A 293 17.50 2.33 18.10
C PHE A 293 16.33 3.18 18.58
N THR A 294 16.39 4.47 18.30
CA THR A 294 15.26 5.38 18.46
C THR A 294 14.97 6.03 17.11
N ILE A 295 13.73 5.93 16.66
CA ILE A 295 13.23 6.54 15.41
C ILE A 295 12.25 7.65 15.79
N ARG A 296 12.55 8.88 15.38
CA ARG A 296 11.71 10.07 15.61
C ARG A 296 11.27 10.66 14.29
N ASN A 297 10.20 11.47 14.33
CA ASN A 297 9.70 12.19 13.15
C ASN A 297 9.48 11.27 11.95
N LEU A 298 8.96 10.05 12.20
CA LEU A 298 8.74 9.07 11.15
C LEU A 298 7.62 9.54 10.22
N GLN A 299 8.03 9.95 9.03
CA GLN A 299 7.18 10.45 7.97
C GLN A 299 7.17 9.49 6.79
N PHE A 300 6.05 9.50 6.08
CA PHE A 300 5.83 8.64 4.94
C PHE A 300 5.14 9.43 3.85
N PHE A 301 5.74 9.40 2.67
CA PHE A 301 5.35 10.19 1.52
C PHE A 301 5.02 9.26 0.36
N ARG A 302 4.13 9.74 -0.50
CA ARG A 302 3.91 9.20 -1.83
C ARG A 302 4.14 10.32 -2.83
N ASP A 303 4.54 9.96 -4.05
CA ASP A 303 4.63 10.94 -5.11
C ASP A 303 3.24 11.31 -5.69
N LEU A 304 3.23 12.29 -6.59
CA LEU A 304 2.11 12.67 -7.44
C LEU A 304 1.97 11.69 -8.61
N TYR A 305 0.84 11.01 -8.67
CA TYR A 305 0.50 10.18 -9.82
C TYR A 305 -0.11 11.04 -10.94
N TYR A 306 0.62 11.21 -12.03
CA TYR A 306 0.11 11.87 -13.23
C TYR A 306 -0.84 10.97 -13.99
N ARG A 307 -2.13 11.31 -13.96
CA ARG A 307 -3.20 10.53 -14.56
C ARG A 307 -3.23 10.67 -16.08
N SER A 308 -3.52 9.57 -16.74
CA SER A 308 -3.69 9.44 -18.19
C SER A 308 -5.10 9.06 -18.62
N ASP A 309 -5.99 8.81 -17.67
CA ASP A 309 -7.26 8.13 -17.88
C ASP A 309 -8.47 9.09 -17.93
N PHE A 310 -8.28 10.33 -18.38
CA PHE A 310 -9.40 11.24 -18.61
C PHE A 310 -10.09 10.92 -19.95
N PRO A 311 -11.35 10.47 -19.95
CA PRO A 311 -12.04 10.06 -21.17
C PRO A 311 -12.07 11.19 -22.21
N GLY A 312 -11.42 10.98 -23.36
CA GLY A 312 -11.44 11.89 -24.51
C GLY A 312 -10.64 13.20 -24.37
N LEU A 313 -9.93 13.41 -23.25
CA LEU A 313 -9.23 14.66 -22.98
C LEU A 313 -7.71 14.52 -23.06
N VAL A 314 -7.15 13.37 -22.67
CA VAL A 314 -5.70 13.12 -22.70
C VAL A 314 -5.24 12.76 -24.10
N ARG A 315 -4.13 13.36 -24.53
CA ARG A 315 -3.61 13.27 -25.90
C ARG A 315 -2.10 12.97 -25.96
N HIS A 316 -1.33 13.34 -24.95
CA HIS A 316 0.13 13.39 -25.05
C HIS A 316 0.83 12.86 -23.79
N ALA A 317 2.00 12.24 -23.97
CA ALA A 317 2.91 11.83 -22.90
C ALA A 317 2.30 10.89 -21.84
N THR A 318 1.40 9.99 -22.26
CA THR A 318 0.67 9.11 -21.34
C THR A 318 0.82 7.63 -21.63
N LEU A 319 0.57 7.23 -22.87
CA LEU A 319 0.86 5.87 -23.35
C LEU A 319 2.21 5.82 -24.07
N GLU A 320 2.56 6.91 -24.74
CA GLU A 320 3.80 7.05 -25.50
C GLU A 320 4.58 8.27 -25.03
N PRO A 321 5.92 8.21 -24.99
CA PRO A 321 6.75 9.36 -24.70
C PRO A 321 6.48 10.52 -25.67
N TYR A 322 6.54 11.75 -25.15
CA TYR A 322 6.48 12.96 -25.97
C TYR A 322 7.84 13.65 -25.98
N SER A 323 8.43 13.82 -27.15
CA SER A 323 9.71 14.53 -27.29
C SER A 323 9.51 16.04 -27.21
N VAL A 324 10.11 16.66 -26.21
CA VAL A 324 10.11 18.11 -25.99
C VAL A 324 11.38 18.72 -26.60
N LYS A 325 11.25 19.77 -27.41
CA LYS A 325 12.42 20.48 -27.96
C LYS A 325 13.09 21.35 -26.88
N GLN A 326 14.36 21.68 -27.09
CA GLN A 326 15.18 22.43 -26.12
C GLN A 326 14.58 23.80 -25.68
N ASP A 327 13.82 24.45 -26.56
CA ASP A 327 13.16 25.75 -26.31
C ASP A 327 11.65 25.63 -26.11
N GLU A 328 11.18 24.45 -25.72
CA GLU A 328 9.80 24.16 -25.42
C GLU A 328 9.70 23.55 -24.02
N PHE A 329 8.56 23.74 -23.37
CA PHE A 329 8.27 23.18 -22.06
C PHE A 329 6.99 22.37 -22.13
N PHE A 330 7.05 21.13 -21.64
CA PHE A 330 5.86 20.34 -21.34
C PHE A 330 5.45 20.63 -19.90
N VAL A 331 4.40 21.41 -19.74
CA VAL A 331 3.93 21.86 -18.42
C VAL A 331 2.91 20.89 -17.84
N LEU A 332 3.12 20.52 -16.59
CA LEU A 332 2.25 19.66 -15.79
C LEU A 332 1.67 20.47 -14.63
N GLY A 333 0.36 20.38 -14.42
CA GLY A 333 -0.27 21.05 -13.29
C GLY A 333 -0.05 20.31 -11.97
N ASP A 334 -0.20 21.03 -10.87
CA ASP A 334 -0.04 20.54 -9.50
C ASP A 334 -1.21 19.63 -9.05
N ASN A 335 -2.38 19.80 -9.66
CA ASN A 335 -3.53 18.92 -9.48
C ASN A 335 -3.71 18.01 -10.69
N SER A 336 -3.03 16.86 -10.67
CA SER A 336 -3.07 15.85 -11.74
C SER A 336 -4.49 15.51 -12.20
N MET A 337 -5.49 15.51 -11.29
CA MET A 337 -6.90 15.16 -11.57
C MET A 337 -7.71 16.23 -12.31
N ARG A 338 -7.31 17.49 -12.25
CA ARG A 338 -8.14 18.62 -12.72
C ARG A 338 -7.40 19.56 -13.64
N SER A 339 -6.08 19.52 -13.64
CA SER A 339 -5.27 20.44 -14.41
C SER A 339 -5.52 20.23 -15.90
N TRP A 340 -5.94 21.31 -16.55
CA TRP A 340 -5.91 21.39 -18.00
C TRP A 340 -4.49 21.79 -18.39
N ASP A 341 -3.63 20.80 -18.60
CA ASP A 341 -2.20 20.99 -18.88
C ASP A 341 -1.78 20.29 -20.18
N SER A 342 -0.49 20.19 -20.43
CA SER A 342 0.09 19.67 -21.67
C SER A 342 -0.37 18.26 -22.05
N ARG A 343 -0.81 17.46 -21.07
CA ARG A 343 -1.38 16.13 -21.31
C ARG A 343 -2.66 16.21 -22.15
N CYS A 344 -3.42 17.31 -22.03
CA CYS A 344 -4.75 17.46 -22.60
C CYS A 344 -4.84 18.52 -23.72
N TRP A 345 -3.89 19.46 -23.77
CA TRP A 345 -3.89 20.54 -24.75
C TRP A 345 -3.70 20.03 -26.19
N GLY A 346 -4.33 20.69 -27.16
CA GLY A 346 -4.10 20.38 -28.58
C GLY A 346 -2.69 20.72 -29.05
N LYS A 347 -2.04 21.70 -28.40
CA LYS A 347 -0.60 21.97 -28.52
C LYS A 347 0.03 21.76 -27.15
N PRO A 348 0.79 20.67 -26.93
CA PRO A 348 1.21 20.23 -25.60
C PRO A 348 2.48 20.92 -25.08
N VAL A 349 2.92 22.00 -25.71
CA VAL A 349 4.16 22.66 -25.35
C VAL A 349 4.00 24.17 -25.30
N VAL A 350 4.72 24.77 -24.35
CA VAL A 350 4.86 26.21 -24.22
C VAL A 350 6.25 26.61 -24.73
N PRO A 351 6.35 27.44 -25.78
CA PRO A 351 7.62 27.98 -26.22
C PRO A 351 8.31 28.82 -25.13
N ARG A 352 9.64 28.73 -25.03
CA ARG A 352 10.44 29.49 -24.05
C ARG A 352 10.19 30.99 -24.10
N ASN A 353 9.98 31.55 -25.30
CA ASN A 353 9.72 32.98 -25.47
C ASN A 353 8.34 33.43 -24.93
N PHE A 354 7.48 32.51 -24.48
CA PHE A 354 6.24 32.84 -23.77
C PHE A 354 6.44 32.94 -22.25
N LEU A 355 7.56 32.44 -21.72
CA LEU A 355 7.92 32.59 -20.31
C LEU A 355 8.66 33.93 -20.11
N LEU A 356 7.87 34.99 -19.93
CA LEU A 356 8.35 36.37 -19.82
C LEU A 356 8.91 36.68 -18.41
N GLY A 357 10.05 36.08 -18.08
CA GLY A 357 10.84 36.45 -16.91
C GLY A 357 10.29 35.96 -15.57
N ARG A 358 10.71 36.61 -14.49
CA ARG A 358 10.38 36.19 -13.12
C ARG A 358 8.91 36.46 -12.83
N PRO A 359 8.18 35.50 -12.23
CA PRO A 359 6.83 35.74 -11.76
C PRO A 359 6.84 36.93 -10.78
N LEU A 360 5.94 37.89 -10.97
CA LEU A 360 5.88 39.11 -10.14
C LEU A 360 4.86 38.98 -9.01
N ILE A 361 3.79 38.21 -9.22
CA ILE A 361 2.64 38.12 -8.30
C ILE A 361 2.21 36.65 -8.19
N VAL A 362 2.01 36.17 -6.96
CA VAL A 362 1.21 34.98 -6.65
C VAL A 362 -0.18 35.45 -6.24
N HIS A 363 -1.22 34.96 -6.92
CA HIS A 363 -2.61 35.12 -6.51
C HIS A 363 -3.20 33.74 -6.24
N LEU A 364 -3.40 33.42 -4.95
CA LEU A 364 -4.05 32.17 -4.53
C LEU A 364 -5.56 32.24 -4.80
N PRO A 365 -6.26 31.10 -4.91
CA PRO A 365 -7.65 31.06 -5.35
C PRO A 365 -8.56 31.97 -4.51
N SER A 366 -9.35 32.77 -5.25
CA SER A 366 -10.40 33.65 -4.76
C SER A 366 -11.33 32.95 -3.77
N GLN A 367 -11.73 33.67 -2.72
CA GLN A 367 -12.74 33.17 -1.79
C GLN A 367 -14.11 33.13 -2.50
N SER A 368 -14.89 32.08 -2.21
CA SER A 368 -16.29 32.03 -2.63
C SER A 368 -17.11 32.69 -1.53
N LEU A 369 -17.81 33.78 -1.84
CA LEU A 369 -18.73 34.40 -0.90
C LEU A 369 -20.11 33.75 -1.09
N PRO A 370 -20.61 32.97 -0.12
CA PRO A 370 -21.99 32.49 -0.18
C PRO A 370 -22.90 33.64 0.21
N GLU A 371 -23.49 34.33 -0.77
CA GLU A 371 -24.56 35.28 -0.49
C GLU A 371 -25.82 34.95 -1.26
N GLN A 372 -26.91 34.87 -0.50
CA GLN A 372 -28.27 34.74 -0.98
C GLN A 372 -28.81 36.16 -1.13
N LEU A 373 -29.00 36.63 -2.36
CA LEU A 373 -29.61 37.94 -2.62
C LEU A 373 -30.97 37.71 -3.27
N GLY A 374 -32.06 38.11 -2.60
CA GLY A 374 -33.42 37.97 -3.12
C GLY A 374 -33.89 36.50 -3.33
N GLY A 375 -33.34 35.54 -2.58
CA GLY A 375 -33.67 34.11 -2.72
C GLY A 375 -32.88 33.38 -3.81
N HIS A 376 -32.00 34.06 -4.53
CA HIS A 376 -31.11 33.46 -5.53
C HIS A 376 -29.71 33.23 -4.93
N HIS A 377 -29.17 32.03 -5.14
CA HIS A 377 -27.80 31.69 -4.79
C HIS A 377 -26.86 32.13 -5.91
N PHE A 378 -25.88 32.98 -5.59
CA PHE A 378 -24.79 33.33 -6.50
C PHE A 378 -23.48 32.78 -5.95
N ASN A 379 -22.69 32.13 -6.80
CA ASN A 379 -21.31 31.77 -6.47
C ASN A 379 -20.38 32.83 -7.05
N LEU A 380 -20.20 33.93 -6.33
CA LEU A 380 -19.23 34.96 -6.70
C LEU A 380 -17.84 34.58 -6.16
N ARG A 381 -16.83 34.58 -7.03
CA ARG A 381 -15.42 34.41 -6.63
C ARG A 381 -14.77 35.79 -6.56
N ILE A 382 -14.36 36.21 -5.38
CA ILE A 382 -13.72 37.51 -5.15
C ILE A 382 -12.23 37.28 -4.87
N PRO A 383 -11.30 37.98 -5.56
CA PRO A 383 -9.88 37.92 -5.24
C PRO A 383 -9.63 38.14 -3.76
N ASP A 384 -8.88 37.23 -3.16
CA ASP A 384 -8.46 37.36 -1.77
C ASP A 384 -7.16 38.18 -1.74
N LEU A 385 -7.31 39.49 -1.53
CA LEU A 385 -6.20 40.44 -1.61
C LEU A 385 -5.08 40.12 -0.61
N ASP A 386 -5.42 39.57 0.56
CA ASP A 386 -4.44 39.17 1.59
C ASP A 386 -3.60 37.95 1.17
N ARG A 387 -4.07 37.22 0.15
CA ARG A 387 -3.38 36.08 -0.45
C ARG A 387 -2.78 36.41 -1.81
N ILE A 388 -2.73 37.69 -2.17
CA ILE A 388 -1.91 38.20 -3.25
C ILE A 388 -0.55 38.59 -2.67
N ARG A 389 0.53 38.02 -3.21
CA ARG A 389 1.89 38.32 -2.78
C ARG A 389 2.74 38.72 -3.97
N LEU A 390 3.50 39.79 -3.81
CA LEU A 390 4.58 40.11 -4.74
C LEU A 390 5.74 39.14 -4.50
N ILE A 391 6.31 38.63 -5.58
CA ILE A 391 7.55 37.86 -5.54
C ILE A 391 8.67 38.87 -5.80
N HIS A 392 9.58 39.00 -4.83
CA HIS A 392 10.73 39.89 -4.89
C HIS A 392 12.02 39.14 -5.23
#